data_AF-A0A1Y5RKI7-F1
#
_entry.id   AF-A0A1Y5RKI7-F1
#
_cell.length_a   1.000
_cell.length_b   1.000
_cell.length_c   1.000
_cell.angle_alpha   90.00
_cell.angle_beta   90.00
_cell.angle_gamma   90.00
#
_symmetry.space_group_name_H-M   'P 1'
#
loop_
_entity.id
_entity.type
_entity.pdbx_description
1 polymer ?
#
loop_
_entity_poly.entity_id
_entity_poly.type
_entity_poly.pdbx_seq_one_letter_code
_entity_poly.pdbx_strand_id
1 'polypeptide(L)'
;MTGFEYKVVPAPTRGLKAKGIKGTQARFANALEVLMNELGAYGWDYQRTDTLPVEERQGLTGKTTTFQTMLVFRRALSDREALRAEEPVTALIEDQTEEAAGEEIAAEGNTEDDIAAPSDVAPETETADEAVPSAQTRVSETLKAESFTFPWNKRDKAPRDTVDPQRPAE
;
A
#
# COMPACT_ATOMS: atom_id res chain seq x y z
N MET A 1 30.08 -8.00 -23.77
CA MET A 1 29.45 -6.85 -23.09
C MET A 1 28.22 -7.39 -22.39
N THR A 2 28.04 -7.15 -21.09
CA THR A 2 26.86 -7.60 -20.36
C THR A 2 25.69 -6.68 -20.69
N GLY A 3 24.61 -7.23 -21.24
CA GLY A 3 23.36 -6.50 -21.46
C GLY A 3 22.52 -6.45 -20.19
N PHE A 4 21.80 -5.35 -19.99
CA PHE A 4 20.91 -5.16 -18.84
C PHE A 4 19.49 -4.84 -19.31
N GLU A 5 18.53 -5.41 -18.60
CA GLU A 5 17.12 -5.02 -18.64
C GLU A 5 16.88 -3.99 -17.53
N TYR A 6 16.03 -2.99 -17.78
CA TYR A 6 15.67 -1.97 -16.79
C TYR A 6 14.17 -1.96 -16.55
N LYS A 7 13.78 -1.79 -15.27
CA LYS A 7 12.40 -1.59 -14.85
C LYS A 7 12.31 -0.33 -14.02
N VAL A 8 11.33 0.51 -14.33
CA VAL A 8 11.08 1.75 -13.58
C VAL A 8 9.68 1.69 -13.01
N VAL A 9 9.55 1.93 -11.71
CA VAL A 9 8.27 1.90 -10.99
C VAL A 9 8.10 3.16 -10.16
N PRO A 10 6.88 3.68 -9.97
CA PRO A 10 6.66 4.83 -9.09
C PRO A 10 7.03 4.47 -7.65
N ALA A 11 7.65 5.41 -6.93
CA ALA A 11 7.90 5.24 -5.51
C ALA A 11 6.57 5.21 -4.74
N PRO A 12 6.44 4.40 -3.67
CA PRO A 12 5.25 4.41 -2.83
C PRO A 12 5.00 5.80 -2.27
N THR A 13 3.78 6.33 -2.43
CA THR A 13 3.39 7.65 -1.90
C THR A 13 2.74 7.54 -0.52
N ARG A 14 2.32 6.33 -0.12
CA ARG A 14 1.67 6.06 1.16
C ARG A 14 2.32 4.85 1.83
N GLY A 15 2.41 4.91 3.15
CA GLY A 15 2.93 3.81 3.94
C GLY A 15 1.94 2.65 4.07
N LEU A 16 2.47 1.44 4.19
CA LEU A 16 1.73 0.20 4.35
C LEU A 16 1.67 -0.19 5.84
N LYS A 17 0.46 -0.48 6.34
CA LYS A 17 0.26 -0.97 7.71
C LYS A 17 0.59 -2.46 7.78
N ALA A 18 1.30 -2.88 8.83
CA ALA A 18 1.51 -4.29 9.15
C ALA A 18 1.58 -4.49 10.67
N LYS A 19 1.57 -5.75 11.11
CA LYS A 19 1.66 -6.12 12.53
C LYS A 19 2.97 -5.57 13.11
N GLY A 20 2.88 -4.87 14.25
CA GLY A 20 4.04 -4.27 14.91
C GLY A 20 4.51 -2.92 14.32
N ILE A 21 3.99 -2.51 13.16
CA ILE A 21 4.42 -1.27 12.49
C ILE A 21 3.52 -0.09 12.89
N LYS A 22 4.08 0.82 13.69
CA LYS A 22 3.38 2.01 14.20
C LYS A 22 4.05 3.29 13.69
N GLY A 23 3.25 4.31 13.43
CA GLY A 23 3.72 5.60 12.93
C GLY A 23 3.87 5.68 11.41
N THR A 24 3.96 6.91 10.89
CA THR A 24 3.99 7.20 9.44
C THR A 24 5.29 6.75 8.79
N GLN A 25 6.44 7.05 9.41
CA GLN A 25 7.76 6.69 8.88
C GLN A 25 7.92 5.17 8.76
N ALA A 26 7.55 4.41 9.79
CA ALA A 26 7.68 2.95 9.77
C ALA A 26 6.76 2.31 8.71
N ARG A 27 5.56 2.85 8.51
CA ARG A 27 4.66 2.40 7.42
C ARG A 27 5.25 2.70 6.05
N PHE A 28 5.89 3.85 5.88
CA PHE A 28 6.55 4.20 4.62
C PHE A 28 7.74 3.28 4.33
N ALA A 29 8.58 3.03 5.33
CA ALA A 29 9.68 2.07 5.22
C ALA A 29 9.18 0.68 4.83
N ASN A 30 8.12 0.19 5.47
CA ASN A 30 7.49 -1.09 5.11
C ASN A 30 7.00 -1.13 3.66
N ALA A 31 6.34 -0.07 3.18
CA ALA A 31 5.89 -0.01 1.79
C ALA A 31 7.06 -0.10 0.80
N LEU A 32 8.18 0.56 1.11
CA LEU A 32 9.38 0.51 0.29
C LEU A 32 10.05 -0.86 0.36
N GLU A 33 10.19 -1.42 1.55
CA GLU A 33 10.77 -2.75 1.79
C GLU A 33 10.00 -3.84 1.04
N VAL A 34 8.67 -3.86 1.14
CA VAL A 34 7.82 -4.82 0.42
C VAL A 34 8.07 -4.74 -1.08
N LEU A 35 8.07 -3.53 -1.65
CA LEU A 35 8.30 -3.33 -3.09
C LEU A 35 9.71 -3.77 -3.51
N MET A 36 10.74 -3.46 -2.71
CA MET A 36 12.12 -3.84 -2.99
C MET A 36 12.31 -5.36 -2.91
N ASN A 37 11.71 -6.01 -1.92
CA ASN A 37 11.79 -7.46 -1.74
C ASN A 37 11.01 -8.19 -2.84
N GLU A 38 9.84 -7.68 -3.22
CA GLU A 38 9.06 -8.23 -4.34
C GLU A 38 9.87 -8.20 -5.64
N LEU A 39 10.44 -7.04 -6.00
CA LEU A 39 11.24 -6.94 -7.21
C LEU A 39 12.56 -7.73 -7.10
N GLY A 40 13.19 -7.73 -5.93
CA GLY A 40 14.37 -8.54 -5.65
C GLY A 40 14.12 -10.05 -5.81
N ALA A 41 12.93 -10.53 -5.44
CA ALA A 41 12.52 -11.93 -5.63
C ALA A 41 12.43 -12.31 -7.12
N TYR A 42 12.11 -11.36 -8.00
CA TYR A 42 12.15 -11.55 -9.45
C TYR A 42 13.55 -11.28 -10.07
N GLY A 43 14.58 -11.11 -9.24
CA GLY A 43 15.96 -10.87 -9.67
C GLY A 43 16.24 -9.44 -10.13
N TRP A 44 15.46 -8.45 -9.69
CA TRP A 44 15.73 -7.04 -9.98
C TRP A 44 16.63 -6.41 -8.90
N ASP A 45 17.72 -5.79 -9.33
CA ASP A 45 18.60 -5.00 -8.49
C ASP A 45 18.18 -3.53 -8.45
N TYR A 46 18.05 -2.98 -7.26
CA TYR A 46 17.80 -1.55 -7.08
C TYR A 46 19.03 -0.74 -7.50
N GLN A 47 18.79 0.30 -8.32
CA GLN A 47 19.88 1.10 -8.87
C GLN A 47 19.87 2.54 -8.36
N ARG A 48 18.74 3.23 -8.43
CA ARG A 48 18.59 4.60 -7.91
C ARG A 48 17.13 5.03 -7.84
N THR A 49 16.93 6.19 -7.23
CA THR A 49 15.67 6.92 -7.23
C THR A 49 15.84 8.20 -8.06
N ASP A 50 14.92 8.45 -9.00
CA ASP A 50 14.87 9.64 -9.83
C ASP A 50 13.61 10.45 -9.49
N THR A 51 13.68 11.78 -9.49
CA THR A 51 12.52 12.66 -9.31
C THR A 51 12.32 13.47 -10.58
N LEU A 52 11.20 13.25 -11.26
CA LEU A 52 10.94 13.77 -12.60
C LEU A 52 9.72 14.71 -12.60
N PRO A 53 9.75 15.82 -13.36
CA PRO A 53 8.58 16.66 -13.54
C PRO A 53 7.56 15.99 -14.46
N VAL A 54 6.28 16.09 -14.11
CA VAL A 54 5.13 15.59 -14.86
C VAL A 54 4.17 16.76 -15.08
N GLU A 55 3.84 17.06 -16.34
CA GLU A 55 2.82 18.05 -16.67
C GLU A 55 1.43 17.41 -16.58
N GLU A 56 0.58 17.95 -15.70
CA GLU A 56 -0.81 17.53 -15.53
C GLU A 56 -1.74 18.69 -15.86
N ARG A 57 -2.91 18.39 -16.43
CA ARG A 57 -3.92 19.42 -16.68
C ARG A 57 -4.53 19.86 -15.35
N GLN A 58 -4.48 21.15 -15.07
CA GLN A 58 -5.12 21.76 -13.91
C GLN A 58 -6.31 22.61 -14.37
N GLY A 59 -7.53 22.13 -14.09
CA GLY A 59 -8.76 22.84 -14.45
C GLY A 59 -9.05 22.91 -15.95
N LEU A 60 -9.76 23.97 -16.39
CA LEU A 60 -10.28 24.05 -17.76
C LEU A 60 -9.20 24.40 -18.80
N THR A 61 -8.23 25.25 -18.46
CA THR A 61 -7.19 25.75 -19.40
C THR A 61 -5.76 25.74 -18.82
N GLY A 62 -5.57 25.36 -17.55
CA GLY A 62 -4.28 25.37 -16.89
C GLY A 62 -3.50 24.05 -17.05
N LYS A 63 -2.17 24.14 -16.96
CA LYS A 63 -1.25 23.03 -16.72
C LYS A 63 -0.49 23.28 -15.44
N THR A 64 -0.20 22.21 -14.70
CA THR A 64 0.66 22.25 -13.51
C THR A 64 1.77 21.23 -13.64
N THR A 65 2.92 21.49 -13.03
CA THR A 65 4.04 20.57 -13.01
C THR A 65 4.13 19.94 -11.63
N THR A 66 3.82 18.64 -11.55
CA THR A 66 3.98 17.83 -10.34
C THR A 66 5.30 17.05 -10.43
N PHE A 67 6.04 16.94 -9.34
CA PHE A 67 7.24 16.10 -9.31
C PHE A 67 6.88 14.69 -8.83
N GLN A 68 7.17 13.69 -9.64
CA GLN A 68 6.95 12.29 -9.33
C GLN A 68 8.29 11.60 -9.05
N THR A 69 8.36 10.88 -7.94
CA THR A 69 9.52 10.05 -7.59
C THR A 69 9.36 8.65 -8.18
N MET A 70 10.41 8.16 -8.85
CA MET A 70 10.47 6.88 -9.55
C MET A 70 11.68 6.09 -9.05
N LEU A 71 11.51 4.77 -8.89
CA LEU A 71 12.56 3.83 -8.51
C LEU A 71 13.02 3.09 -9.77
N VAL A 72 14.33 3.05 -9.98
CA VAL A 72 14.97 2.41 -11.13
C VAL A 72 15.64 1.13 -10.67
N PHE A 73 15.28 0.03 -11.34
CA PHE A 73 15.84 -1.29 -11.14
C PHE A 73 16.50 -1.80 -12.42
N ARG A 74 17.45 -2.71 -12.27
CA ARG A 74 18.11 -3.38 -13.40
C ARG A 74 18.25 -4.88 -13.13
N ARG A 75 18.39 -5.67 -14.19
CA ARG A 75 18.73 -7.10 -14.11
C ARG A 75 19.61 -7.47 -15.30
N ALA A 76 20.60 -8.36 -15.13
CA ALA A 76 21.39 -8.82 -16.27
C ALA A 76 20.53 -9.71 -17.18
N LEU A 77 20.69 -9.60 -18.50
CA LEU A 77 19.92 -10.43 -19.43
C LEU A 77 20.19 -11.93 -19.25
N SER A 78 21.40 -12.29 -18.82
CA SER A 78 21.79 -13.66 -18.47
C SER A 78 20.93 -14.25 -17.34
N ASP A 79 20.63 -13.45 -16.31
CA ASP A 79 19.85 -13.89 -15.15
C ASP A 79 18.39 -14.14 -15.54
N ARG A 80 17.86 -13.36 -16.50
CA ARG A 80 16.51 -13.57 -17.04
C ARG A 80 16.41 -14.88 -17.83
N GLU A 81 17.45 -15.23 -18.58
CA GLU A 81 17.50 -16.50 -19.32
C GLU A 81 17.57 -17.69 -18.36
N ALA A 82 18.35 -17.57 -17.28
CA ALA A 82 18.38 -18.57 -16.21
C ALA A 82 17.00 -18.75 -15.56
N LEU A 83 16.33 -17.66 -15.15
CA LEU A 83 14.98 -17.71 -14.56
C LEU A 83 13.95 -18.36 -15.50
N ARG A 84 14.04 -18.08 -16.80
CA ARG A 84 13.13 -18.68 -17.79
C ARG A 84 13.39 -20.16 -18.02
N ALA A 85 14.64 -20.61 -17.93
CA ALA A 85 15.00 -22.01 -18.11
C ALA A 85 14.53 -22.90 -16.94
N GLU A 86 14.30 -22.32 -15.76
CA GLU A 86 13.84 -23.01 -14.56
C GLU A 86 12.32 -23.24 -14.50
N GLU A 87 11.50 -22.63 -15.38
CA GLU A 87 10.08 -22.98 -15.50
C GLU A 87 9.93 -24.28 -16.30
N PRO A 88 9.56 -25.42 -15.68
CA PRO A 88 9.43 -26.67 -16.41
C PRO A 88 8.24 -26.58 -17.37
N VAL A 89 8.53 -26.60 -18.67
CA VAL A 89 7.55 -26.95 -19.70
C VAL A 89 7.13 -28.39 -19.39
N THR A 90 6.03 -28.57 -18.64
CA THR A 90 5.37 -29.86 -18.48
C THR A 90 4.95 -30.32 -19.86
N ALA A 91 5.80 -31.15 -20.46
CA ALA A 91 5.56 -31.80 -21.72
C ALA A 91 4.23 -32.54 -21.65
N LEU A 92 3.41 -32.33 -22.68
CA LEU A 92 2.24 -33.11 -23.04
C LEU A 92 2.65 -34.57 -23.19
N ILE A 93 2.60 -35.34 -22.10
CA ILE A 93 2.52 -36.79 -22.17
C ILE A 93 1.03 -37.09 -22.24
N GLU A 94 0.50 -37.02 -23.46
CA GLU A 94 -0.80 -37.61 -23.79
C GLU A 94 -0.68 -39.12 -23.55
N ASP A 95 -1.28 -39.55 -22.44
CA ASP A 95 -1.49 -40.94 -22.06
C ASP A 95 -2.37 -41.62 -23.12
N GLN A 96 -1.75 -42.38 -24.03
CA GLN A 96 -2.46 -43.32 -24.89
C GLN A 96 -2.52 -44.69 -24.21
N THR A 97 -3.38 -44.82 -23.20
CA THR A 97 -3.81 -46.11 -22.67
C THR A 97 -5.34 -46.19 -22.67
N GLU A 98 -5.92 -46.35 -23.86
CA GLU A 98 -7.29 -46.85 -24.05
C GLU A 98 -7.23 -48.17 -24.82
N GLU A 99 -7.52 -49.28 -24.12
CA GLU A 99 -8.07 -50.58 -24.59
C GLU A 99 -7.86 -51.59 -23.44
N ALA A 100 -8.78 -52.42 -22.97
CA ALA A 100 -10.20 -52.65 -23.19
C ALA A 100 -10.65 -53.69 -22.12
N ALA A 101 -11.95 -53.67 -21.78
CA ALA A 101 -12.75 -54.79 -21.22
C ALA A 101 -12.37 -55.34 -19.82
N GLY A 102 -13.28 -55.61 -18.90
CA GLY A 102 -14.74 -55.67 -18.94
C GLY A 102 -15.23 -56.47 -17.72
N GLU A 103 -16.55 -56.51 -17.59
CA GLU A 103 -17.41 -57.34 -16.73
C GLU A 103 -17.84 -56.85 -15.34
N GLU A 104 -19.15 -56.63 -15.33
CA GLU A 104 -20.11 -56.36 -14.28
C GLU A 104 -20.23 -57.52 -13.29
N ILE A 105 -20.59 -57.20 -12.04
CA ILE A 105 -21.55 -58.03 -11.31
C ILE A 105 -22.49 -57.14 -10.51
N ALA A 106 -23.75 -57.14 -10.94
CA ALA A 106 -24.90 -56.63 -10.22
C ALA A 106 -25.23 -57.51 -9.01
N ALA A 107 -25.75 -56.92 -7.93
CA ALA A 107 -26.92 -57.43 -7.21
C ALA A 107 -27.34 -56.46 -6.09
N GLU A 108 -28.64 -56.20 -6.09
CA GLU A 108 -29.41 -55.27 -5.26
C GLU A 108 -29.50 -55.69 -3.79
N GLY A 109 -29.82 -54.74 -2.90
CA GLY A 109 -30.14 -55.01 -1.51
C GLY A 109 -30.69 -53.80 -0.78
N ASN A 110 -32.02 -53.67 -0.83
CA ASN A 110 -32.88 -52.73 -0.11
C ASN A 110 -32.60 -52.63 1.41
N THR A 111 -32.84 -51.46 2.00
CA THR A 111 -33.67 -51.22 3.20
C THR A 111 -33.49 -49.76 3.67
N GLU A 112 -34.54 -48.97 3.45
CA GLU A 112 -34.86 -47.76 4.22
C GLU A 112 -35.19 -48.13 5.67
N ASP A 113 -34.85 -47.23 6.60
CA ASP A 113 -35.45 -46.99 7.93
C ASP A 113 -34.32 -46.55 8.88
N ASP A 114 -34.43 -45.60 9.79
CA ASP A 114 -35.36 -44.53 10.10
C ASP A 114 -34.76 -43.89 11.40
N ILE A 115 -35.10 -42.65 11.75
CA ILE A 115 -35.15 -42.12 13.15
C ILE A 115 -33.77 -41.96 13.89
N ALA A 116 -33.40 -40.88 14.58
CA ALA A 116 -33.97 -39.58 14.88
C ALA A 116 -32.90 -38.72 15.60
N ALA A 117 -32.92 -37.41 15.39
CA ALA A 117 -32.59 -36.43 16.42
C ALA A 117 -33.82 -36.32 17.36
N PRO A 118 -33.69 -36.08 18.68
CA PRO A 118 -33.38 -34.74 19.22
C PRO A 118 -32.63 -34.85 20.59
N SER A 119 -32.39 -33.89 21.47
CA SER A 119 -32.87 -32.52 21.73
C SER A 119 -31.88 -31.88 22.72
N ASP A 120 -31.82 -30.54 22.68
CA ASP A 120 -31.73 -29.61 23.81
C ASP A 120 -31.03 -30.00 25.11
N VAL A 121 -29.98 -29.25 25.48
CA VAL A 121 -29.83 -28.71 26.85
C VAL A 121 -29.11 -27.35 26.80
N ALA A 122 -29.85 -26.27 26.96
CA ALA A 122 -29.34 -25.03 27.55
C ALA A 122 -29.14 -25.23 29.07
N PRO A 123 -28.28 -24.44 29.72
CA PRO A 123 -28.89 -23.34 30.46
C PRO A 123 -28.12 -22.03 30.39
N GLU A 124 -28.92 -20.96 30.44
CA GLU A 124 -28.57 -19.58 30.77
C GLU A 124 -28.16 -19.44 32.24
N THR A 125 -27.35 -18.42 32.55
CA THR A 125 -27.58 -17.38 33.59
C THR A 125 -26.35 -16.46 33.65
N GLU A 126 -26.49 -15.19 33.24
CA GLU A 126 -26.70 -13.99 34.10
C GLU A 126 -25.39 -13.46 34.70
N THR A 127 -24.78 -12.37 34.19
CA THR A 127 -25.06 -10.92 34.34
C THR A 127 -24.12 -10.21 35.33
N ALA A 128 -23.73 -8.99 34.93
CA ALA A 128 -23.23 -7.83 35.69
C ALA A 128 -21.91 -7.34 35.07
N ASP A 129 -21.93 -6.38 34.15
CA ASP A 129 -22.07 -4.94 34.38
C ASP A 129 -20.90 -4.37 35.19
N GLU A 130 -19.93 -3.79 34.48
CA GLU A 130 -19.17 -2.68 35.04
C GLU A 130 -18.80 -1.68 33.93
N ALA A 131 -19.42 -0.51 34.04
CA ALA A 131 -19.33 0.62 33.14
C ALA A 131 -17.90 1.19 33.06
N VAL A 132 -17.37 1.29 31.85
CA VAL A 132 -16.13 2.04 31.59
C VAL A 132 -16.50 3.48 31.20
N PRO A 133 -16.10 4.51 31.97
CA PRO A 133 -16.53 5.88 31.70
C PRO A 133 -15.94 6.47 30.41
N SER A 134 -16.85 7.15 29.70
CA SER A 134 -16.69 7.91 28.45
C SER A 134 -15.43 8.79 28.38
N ALA A 135 -14.71 8.66 27.26
CA ALA A 135 -13.53 9.43 26.86
C ALA A 135 -13.88 10.82 26.25
N GLN A 136 -14.85 11.54 26.81
CA GLN A 136 -15.25 12.87 26.32
C GLN A 136 -14.78 14.04 27.21
N THR A 137 -14.13 13.77 28.34
CA THR A 137 -13.79 14.82 29.33
C THR A 137 -12.32 15.25 29.35
N ARG A 138 -11.53 14.95 28.30
CA ARG A 138 -10.10 15.34 28.21
C ARG A 138 -9.76 16.39 27.17
N VAL A 139 -10.76 17.02 26.53
CA VAL A 139 -10.54 18.02 25.46
C VAL A 139 -10.87 19.45 25.92
N SER A 140 -11.45 19.65 27.11
CA SER A 140 -11.80 20.98 27.63
C SER A 140 -10.77 21.58 28.60
N GLU A 141 -9.72 20.85 28.97
CA GLU A 141 -8.68 21.31 29.93
C GLU A 141 -7.34 21.69 29.28
N THR A 142 -7.28 21.78 27.94
CA THR A 142 -6.13 22.34 27.20
C THR A 142 -6.45 23.67 26.51
N LEU A 143 -7.66 24.22 26.69
CA LEU A 143 -8.06 25.54 26.19
C LEU A 143 -7.68 26.71 27.10
N LYS A 144 -6.79 26.49 28.08
CA LYS A 144 -6.25 27.53 28.99
C LYS A 144 -4.72 27.67 28.95
N ALA A 145 -4.07 27.14 27.91
CA ALA A 145 -2.67 27.45 27.64
C ALA A 145 -2.60 28.56 26.59
N GLU A 146 -2.31 29.75 27.09
CA GLU A 146 -2.25 31.01 26.39
C GLU A 146 -1.15 31.02 25.30
N SER A 147 -1.53 31.52 24.12
CA SER A 147 -0.69 32.24 23.15
C SER A 147 0.80 31.86 23.04
N PHE A 148 1.12 30.70 22.44
CA PHE A 148 2.46 30.47 21.91
C PHE A 148 2.61 31.22 20.58
N THR A 149 3.04 32.48 20.63
CA THR A 149 3.32 33.29 19.44
C THR A 149 4.73 32.98 18.94
N PHE A 150 4.84 32.41 17.74
CA PHE A 150 6.13 32.01 17.15
C PHE A 150 7.01 33.24 16.80
N PRO A 151 8.36 33.17 16.97
CA PRO A 151 9.25 34.33 17.00
C PRO A 151 9.59 34.98 15.65
N TRP A 152 8.98 34.55 14.54
CA TRP A 152 9.32 35.02 13.18
C TRP A 152 8.33 36.06 12.62
N ASN A 153 7.33 36.46 13.41
CA ASN A 153 6.26 37.36 12.95
C ASN A 153 6.49 38.85 13.27
N LYS A 154 7.75 39.26 13.50
CA LYS A 154 8.15 40.67 13.46
C LYS A 154 8.87 40.94 12.15
N ARG A 155 8.10 41.20 11.10
CA ARG A 155 8.58 42.03 9.99
C ARG A 155 7.99 43.41 10.17
N ASP A 156 8.89 44.33 10.51
CA ASP A 156 8.63 45.73 10.75
C ASP A 156 7.87 46.35 9.57
N LYS A 157 6.70 46.93 9.87
CA LYS A 157 6.12 47.94 8.99
C LYS A 157 6.99 49.19 9.12
N ALA A 158 7.89 49.40 8.15
CA ALA A 158 8.47 50.71 7.95
C ALA A 158 7.35 51.70 7.56
N PRO A 159 7.26 52.88 8.20
CA PRO A 159 6.39 53.94 7.70
C PRO A 159 6.96 54.45 6.38
N ARG A 160 6.15 54.42 5.31
CA ARG A 160 6.44 55.23 4.13
C ARG A 160 6.11 56.66 4.51
N ASP A 161 7.14 57.45 4.75
CA ASP A 161 7.01 58.89 4.86
C ASP A 161 6.31 59.43 3.61
N THR A 162 5.15 60.01 3.84
CA THR A 162 4.46 60.94 2.95
C THR A 162 5.37 62.13 2.71
N VAL A 163 5.98 62.20 1.53
CA VAL A 163 6.57 63.44 1.03
C VAL A 163 5.44 64.25 0.41
N ASP A 164 5.09 65.33 1.10
CA ASP A 164 4.16 66.39 0.70
C ASP A 164 4.66 67.10 -0.58
N PRO A 165 3.78 67.46 -1.55
CA PRO A 165 4.16 67.96 -2.85
C PRO A 165 4.21 69.48 -2.86
N GLN A 166 5.40 70.10 -2.88
CA GLN A 166 5.56 71.52 -3.26
C GLN A 166 7.03 71.92 -3.39
N ARG A 167 7.52 72.12 -4.64
CA ARG A 167 8.07 73.37 -5.24
C ARG A 167 8.98 73.10 -6.46
N PRO A 168 9.30 74.10 -7.31
CA PRO A 168 8.85 74.17 -8.69
C PRO A 168 9.98 73.92 -9.71
N ALA A 169 9.59 73.92 -10.98
CA ALA A 169 10.46 73.85 -12.13
C ALA A 169 11.40 75.08 -12.23
N GLU A 170 12.67 74.79 -12.53
CA GLU A 170 13.53 75.56 -13.44
C GLU A 170 14.36 74.58 -14.28
#